data_AF-A0A5R2N6W1-F1
#
_entry.id   AF-A0A5R2N6W1-F1
#
_cell.length_a   1.000
_cell.length_b   1.000
_cell.length_c   1.000
_cell.angle_alpha   90.00
_cell.angle_beta   90.00
_cell.angle_gamma   90.00
#
_symmetry.space_group_name_H-M   'P 1'
#
loop_
_entity.id
_entity.type
_entity.pdbx_description
1 polymer ?
#
loop_
_entity_poly.entity_id
_entity_poly.type
_entity_poly.pdbx_seq_one_letter_code
_entity_poly.pdbx_strand_id
1 'polypeptide(L)'
;MADHVLAPEQMPDVILAYTRHGYVAAPIETAPAVLGGGEAKIEQVLEILRARSGYDFSSYKRSTQRRRIYRRLGLKNIETLNGYLDELRANPEEITTLVSDLMINVTGFFRDAEAWKTLSDLVIAPLVAERESGATIRIWVPACSTGEEAYSIAMLVMEHAAAAGKRFDLKVFATDAQEDNLRKGRDGVYPAAAVAEFPPERIQHFFERL
;
A
#
# COMPACT_ATOMS: atom_id res chain seq x y z
N MET A 1 -2.37 10.86 -2.65
CA MET A 1 -3.07 12.13 -2.33
C MET A 1 -2.01 13.19 -2.14
N ALA A 2 -2.24 14.41 -2.61
CA ALA A 2 -1.32 15.52 -2.36
C ALA A 2 -1.59 16.09 -0.96
N ASP A 3 -0.53 16.34 -0.19
CA ASP A 3 -0.64 16.91 1.16
C ASP A 3 -0.97 18.41 1.12
N HIS A 4 -0.61 19.08 0.02
CA HIS A 4 -0.90 20.48 -0.29
C HIS A 4 -1.18 20.60 -1.80
N VAL A 5 -2.19 21.39 -2.17
CA VAL A 5 -2.46 21.77 -3.57
C VAL A 5 -2.38 23.29 -3.64
N LEU A 6 -1.32 23.80 -4.27
CA LEU A 6 -0.92 25.20 -4.21
C LEU A 6 -0.54 25.72 -5.60
N ALA A 7 -0.61 27.03 -5.79
CA ALA A 7 -0.03 27.68 -6.95
C ALA A 7 1.51 27.56 -6.92
N PRO A 8 2.20 27.49 -8.08
CA PRO A 8 3.66 27.33 -8.13
C PRO A 8 4.43 28.35 -7.28
N GLU A 9 3.91 29.57 -7.17
CA GLU A 9 4.53 30.67 -6.42
C GLU A 9 4.48 30.46 -4.90
N GLN A 10 3.55 29.64 -4.41
CA GLN A 10 3.37 29.34 -2.98
C GLN A 10 4.12 28.08 -2.54
N MET A 11 4.55 27.23 -3.48
CA MET A 11 5.25 25.99 -3.18
C MET A 11 6.58 26.19 -2.41
N PRO A 12 7.44 27.19 -2.74
CA PRO A 12 8.71 27.37 -2.05
C PRO A 12 8.54 27.57 -0.54
N ASP A 13 7.56 28.36 -0.11
CA ASP A 13 7.34 28.69 1.30
C ASP A 13 6.95 27.46 2.11
N VAL A 14 6.05 26.62 1.57
CA VAL A 14 5.62 25.39 2.24
C VAL A 14 6.74 24.35 2.30
N ILE A 15 7.54 24.22 1.24
CA ILE A 15 8.71 23.34 1.23
C ILE A 15 9.76 23.81 2.26
N LEU A 16 10.04 25.12 2.31
CA LEU A 16 10.98 25.69 3.26
C LEU A 16 10.51 25.55 4.71
N ALA A 17 9.21 25.73 4.97
CA ALA A 17 8.63 25.47 6.28
C ALA A 17 8.82 24.00 6.70
N TYR A 18 8.48 23.06 5.80
CA TYR A 18 8.63 21.63 6.07
C TYR A 18 10.08 21.20 6.31
N THR A 19 11.05 21.74 5.56
CA THR A 19 12.48 21.39 5.76
C THR A 19 13.06 21.92 7.06
N ARG A 20 12.50 23.02 7.59
CA ARG A 20 12.89 23.60 8.88
C ARG A 20 12.19 22.96 10.07
N HIS A 21 11.10 22.23 9.82
CA HIS A 21 10.32 21.59 10.87
C HIS A 21 11.15 20.55 11.65
N GLY A 22 10.95 20.46 12.97
CA GLY A 22 11.75 19.63 13.87
C GLY A 22 11.79 18.13 13.51
N TYR A 23 10.77 17.62 12.81
CA TYR A 23 10.77 16.26 12.27
C TYR A 23 11.88 16.00 11.23
N VAL A 24 12.15 16.99 10.37
CA VAL A 24 13.14 16.86 9.29
C VAL A 24 14.50 17.38 9.75
N ALA A 25 14.50 18.49 10.48
CA ALA A 25 15.73 19.18 10.87
C ALA A 25 16.46 18.54 12.07
N ALA A 26 15.76 17.82 12.95
CA ALA A 26 16.39 17.15 14.09
C ALA A 26 16.96 15.77 13.71
N PRO A 27 18.07 15.33 14.32
CA PRO A 27 18.50 13.94 14.26
C PRO A 27 17.36 12.97 14.61
N ILE A 28 17.24 11.86 13.88
CA ILE A 28 16.17 10.86 14.03
C ILE A 28 16.02 10.40 15.50
N GLU A 29 17.12 10.34 16.24
CA GLU A 29 17.18 9.92 17.64
C GLU A 29 16.59 10.96 18.61
N THR A 30 16.69 12.25 18.30
CA THR A 30 16.25 13.34 19.19
C THR A 30 14.93 13.97 18.77
N ALA A 31 14.49 13.78 17.52
CA ALA A 31 13.21 14.27 17.01
C ALA A 31 12.00 13.94 17.90
N PRO A 32 11.85 12.73 18.49
CA PRO A 32 10.73 12.42 19.37
C PRO A 32 10.71 13.27 20.65
N ALA A 33 11.87 13.58 21.23
CA ALA A 33 11.94 14.41 22.44
C ALA A 33 11.64 15.88 22.12
N VAL A 34 12.12 16.38 20.98
CA VAL A 34 11.92 17.77 20.52
C VAL A 34 10.45 18.04 20.20
N LEU A 35 9.74 17.09 19.59
CA LEU A 35 8.33 17.25 19.17
C LEU A 35 7.32 17.01 20.31
N GLY A 36 7.80 17.02 21.56
CA GLY A 36 6.98 16.72 22.75
C GLY A 36 6.37 15.32 22.69
N GLY A 37 7.12 14.37 22.13
CA GLY A 37 6.69 13.00 21.87
C GLY A 37 6.76 12.07 23.09
N GLY A 38 6.32 10.84 22.89
CA GLY A 38 6.34 9.78 23.89
C GLY A 38 5.37 8.66 23.51
N GLU A 39 5.64 7.43 23.95
CA GLU A 39 4.81 6.26 23.60
C GLU A 39 3.35 6.47 24.00
N ALA A 40 3.08 7.04 25.18
CA ALA A 40 1.73 7.33 25.64
C ALA A 40 0.93 8.25 24.68
N LYS A 41 1.59 9.22 24.03
CA LYS A 41 0.92 10.11 23.08
C LYS A 41 0.70 9.44 21.73
N ILE A 42 1.62 8.57 21.31
CA ILE A 42 1.41 7.73 20.13
C ILE A 42 0.21 6.82 20.36
N GLU A 43 0.07 6.23 21.55
CA GLU A 43 -1.10 5.43 21.91
C GLU A 43 -2.40 6.24 21.83
N GLN A 44 -2.43 7.48 22.34
CA GLN A 44 -3.58 8.37 22.19
C GLN A 44 -3.94 8.63 20.72
N VAL A 45 -2.95 8.81 19.84
CA VAL A 45 -3.20 8.92 18.39
C VAL A 45 -3.89 7.67 17.87
N LEU A 46 -3.36 6.48 18.20
CA LEU A 46 -3.93 5.20 17.75
C LEU A 46 -5.34 4.95 18.31
N GLU A 47 -5.61 5.36 19.54
CA GLU A 47 -6.95 5.29 20.15
C GLU A 47 -7.94 6.17 19.41
N ILE A 48 -7.56 7.42 19.07
CA ILE A 48 -8.41 8.32 18.26
C ILE A 48 -8.68 7.70 16.89
N LEU A 49 -7.66 7.14 16.23
CA LEU A 49 -7.83 6.46 14.95
C LEU A 49 -8.80 5.28 15.06
N ARG A 50 -8.63 4.41 16.05
CA ARG A 50 -9.51 3.26 16.26
C ARG A 50 -10.95 3.69 16.52
N ALA A 51 -11.14 4.69 17.38
CA ALA A 51 -12.47 5.19 17.72
C ALA A 51 -13.20 5.84 16.53
N ARG A 52 -12.47 6.53 15.64
CA ARG A 52 -13.08 7.31 14.56
C ARG A 52 -13.07 6.63 13.18
N SER A 53 -12.17 5.69 12.95
CA SER A 53 -12.04 4.98 11.66
C SER A 53 -12.33 3.48 11.74
N GLY A 54 -12.36 2.90 12.94
CA GLY A 54 -12.52 1.45 13.15
C GLY A 54 -11.25 0.63 12.93
N TYR A 55 -10.18 1.22 12.39
CA TYR A 55 -8.91 0.51 12.16
C TYR A 55 -8.06 0.43 13.43
N ASP A 56 -7.66 -0.78 13.81
CA ASP A 56 -6.73 -1.03 14.91
C ASP A 56 -5.31 -1.24 14.38
N PHE A 57 -4.43 -0.28 14.67
CA PHE A 57 -3.03 -0.34 14.28
C PHE A 57 -2.12 -0.89 15.37
N SER A 58 -2.63 -1.33 16.53
CA SER A 58 -1.83 -1.75 17.69
C SER A 58 -0.80 -2.84 17.37
N SER A 59 -1.10 -3.74 16.41
CA SER A 59 -0.19 -4.80 15.96
C SER A 59 0.86 -4.35 14.92
N TYR A 60 0.80 -3.11 14.45
CA TYR A 60 1.78 -2.60 13.50
C TYR A 60 3.13 -2.34 14.19
N LYS A 61 4.22 -2.42 13.43
CA LYS A 61 5.56 -2.10 13.95
C LYS A 61 5.56 -0.67 14.51
N ARG A 62 5.85 -0.51 15.81
CA ARG A 62 5.90 0.78 16.51
C ARG A 62 6.78 1.81 15.80
N SER A 63 7.93 1.40 15.28
CA SER A 63 8.82 2.26 14.49
C SER A 63 8.15 2.85 13.25
N THR A 64 7.27 2.09 12.60
CA THR A 64 6.51 2.54 11.41
C THR A 64 5.40 3.50 11.81
N GLN A 65 4.61 3.17 12.83
CA GLN A 65 3.58 4.07 13.36
C GLN A 65 4.18 5.43 13.72
N ARG A 66 5.26 5.42 14.51
CA ARG A 66 5.96 6.62 14.97
C ARG A 66 6.43 7.48 13.80
N ARG A 67 7.14 6.89 12.84
CA ARG A 67 7.66 7.60 11.67
C ARG A 67 6.54 8.22 10.82
N ARG A 68 5.44 7.49 10.60
CA ARG A 68 4.27 7.96 9.83
C ARG A 68 3.56 9.11 10.55
N ILE A 69 3.31 8.97 11.86
CA ILE A 69 2.67 10.00 12.68
C ILE A 69 3.50 11.29 12.69
N TYR A 70 4.81 11.21 12.95
CA TYR A 70 5.65 12.41 12.94
C TYR A 70 5.80 13.03 11.55
N ARG A 71 5.79 12.21 10.48
CA ARG A 71 5.74 12.71 9.12
C ARG A 71 4.48 13.54 8.87
N ARG A 72 3.30 13.04 9.25
CA ARG A 72 2.02 13.78 9.13
C ARG A 72 2.05 15.10 9.89
N LEU A 73 2.50 15.05 11.14
CA LEU A 73 2.69 16.22 11.99
C LEU A 73 3.60 17.27 11.31
N GLY A 74 4.72 16.83 10.72
CA GLY A 74 5.61 17.72 9.97
C GLY A 74 4.98 18.28 8.70
N LEU A 75 4.27 17.47 7.93
CA LEU A 75 3.60 17.92 6.69
C LEU A 75 2.51 18.96 6.95
N LYS A 76 1.91 18.91 8.14
CA LYS A 76 0.94 19.89 8.65
C LYS A 76 1.62 21.10 9.33
N ASN A 77 2.95 21.10 9.43
CA ASN A 77 3.76 22.11 10.11
C ASN A 77 3.31 22.34 11.57
N ILE A 78 2.99 21.25 12.27
CA ILE A 78 2.56 21.27 13.68
C ILE A 78 3.74 20.92 14.57
N GLU A 79 4.17 21.84 15.43
CA GLU A 79 5.43 21.68 16.19
C GLU A 79 5.40 20.60 17.28
N THR A 80 4.21 20.16 17.73
CA THR A 80 4.10 19.23 18.85
C THR A 80 3.04 18.15 18.65
N LEU A 81 3.28 16.98 19.24
CA LEU A 81 2.32 15.87 19.19
C LEU A 81 0.99 16.20 19.90
N ASN A 82 0.99 17.13 20.87
CA ASN A 82 -0.24 17.64 21.47
C ASN A 82 -1.07 18.45 20.45
N GLY A 83 -0.43 19.36 19.72
CA GLY A 83 -1.09 20.09 18.64
C GLY A 83 -1.65 19.15 17.57
N TYR A 84 -0.95 18.05 17.28
CA TYR A 84 -1.41 17.06 16.31
C TYR A 84 -2.60 16.24 16.85
N LEU A 85 -2.64 15.93 18.14
CA LEU A 85 -3.82 15.32 18.78
C LEU A 85 -5.05 16.25 18.68
N ASP A 86 -4.85 17.55 18.84
CA ASP A 86 -5.93 18.54 18.69
C ASP A 86 -6.41 18.64 17.23
N GLU A 87 -5.48 18.62 16.27
CA GLU A 87 -5.82 18.53 14.83
C GLU A 87 -6.63 17.28 14.52
N LEU A 88 -6.22 16.09 15.00
CA LEU A 88 -6.96 14.84 14.79
C LEU A 88 -8.37 14.89 15.42
N ARG A 89 -8.55 15.61 16.53
CA ARG A 89 -9.86 15.79 17.15
C ARG A 89 -10.75 16.73 16.35
N ALA A 90 -10.19 17.79 15.79
CA ALA A 90 -10.92 18.83 15.06
C ALA A 90 -11.19 18.47 13.58
N ASN A 91 -10.32 17.68 12.96
CA ASN A 91 -10.30 17.46 11.51
C ASN A 91 -10.47 15.97 11.13
N PRO A 92 -11.69 15.54 10.73
CA PRO A 92 -11.93 14.17 10.25
C PRO A 92 -11.16 13.77 8.99
N GLU A 93 -10.78 14.74 8.14
CA GLU A 93 -10.00 14.47 6.93
C GLU A 93 -8.56 14.05 7.27
N GLU A 94 -7.98 14.64 8.31
CA GLU A 94 -6.63 14.26 8.77
C GLU A 94 -6.61 12.82 9.31
N ILE A 95 -7.70 12.35 9.92
CA ILE A 95 -7.85 10.95 10.34
C ILE A 95 -7.78 10.03 9.15
N THR A 96 -8.58 10.32 8.12
CA THR A 96 -8.62 9.54 6.87
C THR A 96 -7.23 9.51 6.22
N THR A 97 -6.54 10.66 6.23
CA THR A 97 -5.21 10.79 5.67
C THR A 97 -4.16 10.00 6.46
N LEU A 98 -4.18 10.07 7.80
CA LEU A 98 -3.27 9.33 8.66
C LEU A 98 -3.51 7.80 8.56
N VAL A 99 -4.78 7.36 8.50
CA VAL A 99 -5.13 5.96 8.23
C VAL A 99 -4.50 5.50 6.92
N SER A 100 -4.70 6.27 5.84
CA SER A 100 -4.13 5.95 4.53
C SER A 100 -2.60 6.00 4.52
N ASP A 101 -1.95 6.84 5.33
CA ASP A 101 -0.48 6.85 5.40
C ASP A 101 0.06 5.66 6.19
N LEU A 102 -0.66 5.21 7.22
CA LEU A 102 -0.32 4.01 8.00
C LEU A 102 -0.52 2.72 7.20
N MET A 103 -1.51 2.67 6.31
CA MET A 103 -1.72 1.57 5.36
C MET A 103 -0.78 1.71 4.15
N ILE A 104 0.30 0.94 4.17
CA ILE A 104 1.36 1.04 3.16
C ILE A 104 0.92 0.31 1.88
N ASN A 105 0.40 1.06 0.91
CA ASN A 105 -0.21 0.50 -0.31
C ASN A 105 0.74 0.34 -1.50
N VAL A 106 2.05 0.29 -1.28
CA VAL A 106 2.98 0.06 -2.38
C VAL A 106 2.75 -1.36 -2.89
N THR A 107 2.51 -1.51 -4.18
CA THR A 107 2.33 -2.79 -4.87
C THR A 107 2.84 -2.66 -6.31
N GLY A 108 2.99 -3.78 -6.99
CA GLY A 108 3.45 -3.84 -8.37
C GLY A 108 3.32 -5.26 -8.90
N PHE A 109 3.20 -5.37 -10.21
CA PHE A 109 3.13 -6.68 -10.84
C PHE A 109 4.45 -7.41 -10.65
N PHE A 110 4.38 -8.69 -10.29
CA PHE A 110 5.54 -9.55 -10.05
C PHE A 110 6.60 -8.91 -9.12
N ARG A 111 6.14 -8.07 -8.17
CA ARG A 111 7.00 -7.40 -7.21
C ARG A 111 7.76 -8.45 -6.41
N ASP A 112 9.10 -8.37 -6.45
CA ASP A 112 10.04 -9.40 -5.98
C ASP A 112 10.10 -10.64 -6.88
N ALA A 113 10.88 -10.52 -7.97
CA ALA A 113 11.00 -11.57 -8.98
C ALA A 113 11.52 -12.90 -8.41
N GLU A 114 12.35 -12.89 -7.37
CA GLU A 114 12.87 -14.11 -6.75
C GLU A 114 11.78 -14.87 -5.98
N ALA A 115 10.94 -14.14 -5.24
CA ALA A 115 9.78 -14.71 -4.57
C ALA A 115 8.78 -15.32 -5.58
N TRP A 116 8.50 -14.62 -6.68
CA TRP A 116 7.62 -15.12 -7.74
C TRP A 116 8.20 -16.34 -8.46
N LYS A 117 9.51 -16.36 -8.71
CA LYS A 117 10.18 -17.53 -9.27
C LYS A 117 10.05 -18.74 -8.33
N THR A 118 10.28 -18.52 -7.04
CA THR A 118 10.14 -19.57 -6.02
C THR A 118 8.72 -20.11 -5.96
N LEU A 119 7.72 -19.23 -5.97
CA LEU A 119 6.30 -19.60 -6.00
C LEU A 119 5.93 -20.36 -7.28
N SER A 120 6.42 -19.90 -8.43
CA SER A 120 6.25 -20.56 -9.73
C SER A 120 6.76 -22.00 -9.69
N ASP A 121 8.02 -22.18 -9.29
CA ASP A 121 8.72 -23.45 -9.42
C ASP A 121 8.28 -24.48 -8.36
N LEU A 122 8.07 -24.03 -7.12
CA LEU A 122 7.80 -24.93 -5.99
C LEU A 122 6.31 -25.18 -5.74
N VAL A 123 5.42 -24.30 -6.20
CA VAL A 123 4.00 -24.38 -5.89
C VAL A 123 3.14 -24.44 -7.15
N ILE A 124 3.26 -23.46 -8.05
CA ILE A 124 2.34 -23.35 -9.20
C ILE A 124 2.58 -24.45 -10.23
N ALA A 125 3.84 -24.70 -10.62
CA ALA A 125 4.15 -25.74 -11.59
C ALA A 125 3.73 -27.14 -11.11
N PRO A 126 4.04 -27.59 -9.87
CA PRO A 126 3.54 -28.85 -9.33
C PRO A 126 2.01 -28.90 -9.25
N LEU A 127 1.37 -27.83 -8.78
CA LEU A 127 -0.10 -27.74 -8.69
C LEU A 127 -0.77 -27.95 -10.06
N VAL A 128 -0.23 -27.34 -11.12
CA VAL A 128 -0.73 -27.51 -12.48
C VAL A 128 -0.45 -28.92 -13.02
N ALA A 129 0.71 -29.49 -12.71
CA ALA A 129 1.09 -30.84 -13.16
C ALA A 129 0.17 -31.92 -12.57
N GLU A 130 -0.14 -31.84 -11.27
CA GLU A 130 -0.93 -32.84 -10.53
C GLU A 130 -2.43 -32.80 -10.82
N ARG A 131 -2.97 -31.65 -11.22
CA ARG A 131 -4.41 -31.47 -11.44
C ARG A 131 -4.84 -31.82 -12.86
N GLU A 132 -6.00 -32.43 -13.00
CA GLU A 132 -6.62 -32.67 -14.30
C GLU A 132 -7.13 -31.37 -14.94
N SER A 133 -7.18 -31.35 -16.28
CA SER A 133 -7.81 -30.26 -17.01
C SER A 133 -9.31 -30.18 -16.63
N GLY A 134 -9.80 -28.97 -16.39
CA GLY A 134 -11.15 -28.68 -15.90
C GLY A 134 -11.26 -28.58 -14.38
N ALA A 135 -10.23 -28.97 -13.62
CA ALA A 135 -10.24 -28.83 -12.17
C ALA A 135 -10.31 -27.36 -11.72
N THR A 136 -10.88 -27.13 -10.54
CA THR A 136 -10.91 -25.80 -9.92
C THR A 136 -9.61 -25.52 -9.16
N ILE A 137 -9.01 -24.35 -9.41
CA ILE A 137 -7.92 -23.81 -8.60
C ILE A 137 -8.44 -22.57 -7.88
N ARG A 138 -8.27 -22.51 -6.55
CA ARG A 138 -8.70 -21.37 -5.73
C ARG A 138 -7.50 -20.74 -5.05
N ILE A 139 -7.35 -19.44 -5.20
CA ILE A 139 -6.24 -18.66 -4.65
C ILE A 139 -6.83 -17.50 -3.86
N TRP A 140 -6.29 -17.23 -2.68
CA TRP A 140 -6.63 -16.05 -1.90
C TRP A 140 -5.40 -15.14 -1.80
N VAL A 141 -5.58 -13.88 -2.21
CA VAL A 141 -4.60 -12.80 -2.12
C VAL A 141 -5.09 -11.79 -1.07
N PRO A 142 -4.66 -11.92 0.19
CA PRO A 142 -4.95 -10.95 1.22
C PRO A 142 -4.08 -9.69 1.07
N ALA A 143 -4.63 -8.53 1.44
CA ALA A 143 -4.00 -7.21 1.26
C ALA A 143 -3.55 -6.95 -0.19
N CYS A 144 -4.45 -7.19 -1.15
CA CYS A 144 -4.12 -7.12 -2.57
C CYS A 144 -3.81 -5.71 -3.11
N SER A 145 -4.00 -4.66 -2.30
CA SER A 145 -3.87 -3.26 -2.71
C SER A 145 -4.63 -3.04 -4.02
N THR A 146 -4.01 -2.38 -5.00
CA THR A 146 -4.60 -2.06 -6.30
C THR A 146 -4.66 -3.23 -7.29
N GLY A 147 -4.50 -4.47 -6.82
CA GLY A 147 -4.82 -5.70 -7.57
C GLY A 147 -3.67 -6.32 -8.36
N GLU A 148 -2.52 -5.68 -8.47
CA GLU A 148 -1.38 -6.15 -9.27
C GLU A 148 -0.94 -7.56 -8.89
N GLU A 149 -0.86 -7.89 -7.60
CA GLU A 149 -0.50 -9.23 -7.12
C GLU A 149 -1.55 -10.29 -7.49
N ALA A 150 -2.84 -9.92 -7.41
CA ALA A 150 -3.95 -10.81 -7.77
C ALA A 150 -3.96 -11.13 -9.26
N TYR A 151 -3.62 -10.15 -10.09
CA TYR A 151 -3.44 -10.38 -11.53
C TYR A 151 -2.16 -11.15 -11.84
N SER A 152 -1.04 -10.85 -11.18
CA SER A 152 0.21 -11.60 -11.36
C SER A 152 0.07 -13.09 -11.09
N ILE A 153 -0.61 -13.46 -10.00
CA ILE A 153 -0.82 -14.89 -9.70
C ILE A 153 -1.76 -15.55 -10.72
N ALA A 154 -2.77 -14.83 -11.21
CA ALA A 154 -3.67 -15.34 -12.24
C ALA A 154 -2.92 -15.59 -13.56
N MET A 155 -2.12 -14.60 -14.01
CA MET A 155 -1.28 -14.71 -15.20
C MET A 155 -0.33 -15.91 -15.08
N LEU A 156 0.35 -16.05 -13.93
CA LEU A 156 1.29 -17.13 -13.71
C LEU A 156 0.64 -18.52 -13.81
N VAL A 157 -0.54 -18.70 -13.20
CA VAL A 157 -1.28 -19.97 -13.30
C VAL A 157 -1.73 -20.24 -14.74
N MET A 158 -2.21 -19.21 -15.44
CA MET A 158 -2.66 -19.33 -16.83
C MET A 158 -1.50 -19.70 -17.77
N GLU A 159 -0.31 -19.15 -17.56
CA GLU A 159 0.89 -19.47 -18.33
C GLU A 159 1.32 -20.94 -18.14
N HIS A 160 1.38 -21.42 -16.89
CA HIS A 160 1.69 -22.82 -16.60
C HIS A 160 0.62 -23.77 -17.16
N ALA A 161 -0.66 -23.40 -17.05
CA ALA A 161 -1.77 -24.19 -17.60
C ALA A 161 -1.66 -24.29 -19.14
N ALA A 162 -1.39 -23.17 -19.82
CA ALA A 162 -1.21 -23.13 -21.27
C ALA A 162 -0.03 -23.99 -21.72
N ALA A 163 1.12 -23.89 -21.03
CA ALA A 163 2.30 -24.71 -21.31
C ALA A 163 2.03 -26.22 -21.15
N ALA A 164 1.18 -26.59 -20.18
CA ALA A 164 0.77 -27.97 -19.95
C ALA A 164 -0.40 -28.45 -20.84
N GLY A 165 -0.95 -27.59 -21.71
CA GLY A 165 -2.14 -27.91 -22.51
C GLY A 165 -3.42 -28.12 -21.66
N LYS A 166 -3.47 -27.56 -20.46
CA LYS A 166 -4.58 -27.69 -19.51
C LYS A 166 -5.39 -26.39 -19.42
N ARG A 167 -6.62 -26.52 -18.95
CA ARG A 167 -7.48 -25.39 -18.56
C ARG A 167 -7.99 -25.63 -17.15
N PHE A 168 -8.16 -24.58 -16.36
CA PHE A 168 -8.68 -24.70 -14.99
C PHE A 168 -9.84 -23.73 -14.76
N ASP A 169 -10.76 -24.11 -13.89
CA ASP A 169 -11.72 -23.17 -13.29
C ASP A 169 -10.97 -22.37 -12.20
N LEU A 170 -10.25 -21.32 -12.63
CA LEU A 170 -9.44 -20.50 -11.74
C LEU A 170 -10.29 -19.44 -11.02
N LYS A 171 -10.22 -19.42 -9.70
CA LYS A 171 -10.89 -18.45 -8.82
C LYS A 171 -9.87 -17.75 -7.94
N VAL A 172 -9.65 -16.46 -8.20
CA VAL A 172 -8.80 -15.61 -7.36
C VAL A 172 -9.69 -14.74 -6.49
N PHE A 173 -9.57 -14.92 -5.17
CA PHE A 173 -10.20 -14.07 -4.17
C PHE A 173 -9.17 -13.03 -3.76
N ALA A 174 -9.39 -11.77 -4.09
CA ALA A 174 -8.50 -10.68 -3.70
C ALA A 174 -9.22 -9.81 -2.67
N THR A 175 -8.61 -9.62 -1.51
CA THR A 175 -9.23 -8.87 -0.40
C THR A 175 -8.29 -7.80 0.10
N ASP A 176 -8.82 -6.62 0.41
CA ASP A 176 -8.07 -5.51 0.97
C ASP A 176 -8.93 -4.75 1.98
N ALA A 177 -8.29 -4.03 2.89
CA ALA A 177 -8.97 -3.22 3.90
C ALA A 177 -9.46 -1.87 3.35
N GLN A 178 -8.96 -1.45 2.18
CA GLN A 178 -9.30 -0.18 1.56
C GLN A 178 -10.12 -0.37 0.29
N GLU A 179 -11.37 0.08 0.32
CA GLU A 179 -12.30 -0.03 -0.82
C GLU A 179 -11.77 0.70 -2.07
N ASP A 180 -11.09 1.82 -1.92
CA ASP A 180 -10.50 2.55 -3.05
C ASP A 180 -9.45 1.73 -3.80
N ASN A 181 -8.69 0.89 -3.08
CA ASN A 181 -7.71 -0.02 -3.68
C ASN A 181 -8.44 -1.16 -4.42
N LEU A 182 -9.48 -1.73 -3.80
CA LEU A 182 -10.33 -2.74 -4.45
C LEU A 182 -11.01 -2.20 -5.70
N ARG A 183 -11.46 -0.93 -5.70
CA ARG A 183 -12.06 -0.31 -6.88
C ARG A 183 -11.07 -0.23 -8.02
N LYS A 184 -9.85 0.25 -7.77
CA LYS A 184 -8.78 0.31 -8.79
C LYS A 184 -8.42 -1.08 -9.31
N GLY A 185 -8.30 -2.07 -8.42
CA GLY A 185 -8.05 -3.45 -8.82
C GLY A 185 -9.20 -4.03 -9.65
N ARG A 186 -10.45 -3.68 -9.34
CA ARG A 186 -11.63 -4.09 -10.12
C ARG A 186 -11.70 -3.43 -11.49
N ASP A 187 -11.31 -2.16 -11.57
CA ASP A 187 -11.26 -1.41 -12.83
C ASP A 187 -10.18 -2.01 -13.77
N GLY A 188 -9.10 -2.57 -13.22
CA GLY A 188 -8.07 -3.27 -13.98
C GLY A 188 -7.27 -2.37 -14.93
N VAL A 189 -7.31 -1.06 -14.73
CA VAL A 189 -6.64 -0.07 -15.57
C VAL A 189 -5.34 0.36 -14.91
N TYR A 190 -4.23 0.08 -15.59
CA TYR A 190 -2.89 0.38 -15.10
C TYR A 190 -2.13 1.28 -16.08
N PRO A 191 -1.29 2.21 -15.59
CA PRO A 191 -0.43 3.01 -16.45
C PRO A 191 0.60 2.11 -17.14
N ALA A 192 1.04 2.47 -18.35
CA ALA A 192 2.04 1.71 -19.09
C ALA A 192 3.34 1.47 -18.28
N ALA A 193 3.69 2.42 -17.40
CA ALA A 193 4.84 2.29 -16.51
C ALA A 193 4.74 1.10 -15.53
N ALA A 194 3.53 0.68 -15.14
CA ALA A 194 3.32 -0.42 -14.20
C ALA A 194 3.64 -1.80 -14.82
N VAL A 195 3.61 -1.89 -16.15
CA VAL A 195 3.91 -3.12 -16.91
C VAL A 195 5.19 -2.97 -17.76
N ALA A 196 5.99 -1.94 -17.50
CA ALA A 196 7.17 -1.63 -18.32
C ALA A 196 8.22 -2.76 -18.34
N GLU A 197 8.29 -3.54 -17.26
CA GLU A 197 9.21 -4.68 -17.13
C GLU A 197 8.63 -5.99 -17.69
N PHE A 198 7.40 -5.97 -18.22
CA PHE A 198 6.80 -7.18 -18.77
C PHE A 198 7.39 -7.54 -20.12
N PRO A 199 7.56 -8.85 -20.40
CA PRO A 199 7.81 -9.30 -21.75
C PRO A 199 6.66 -8.88 -22.69
N PRO A 200 6.94 -8.47 -23.94
CA PRO A 200 5.93 -8.01 -24.88
C PRO A 200 4.78 -9.01 -25.09
N GLU A 201 5.08 -10.30 -25.09
CA GLU A 201 4.11 -11.38 -25.23
C GLU A 201 3.08 -11.39 -24.08
N ARG A 202 3.51 -11.08 -22.86
CA ARG A 202 2.62 -11.01 -21.69
C ARG A 202 1.69 -9.82 -21.78
N ILE A 203 2.19 -8.67 -22.24
CA ILE A 203 1.37 -7.48 -22.48
C ILE A 203 0.32 -7.78 -23.55
N GLN A 204 0.73 -8.35 -24.68
CA GLN A 204 -0.20 -8.70 -25.77
C GLN A 204 -1.27 -9.72 -25.37
N HIS A 205 -0.93 -10.64 -24.46
CA HIS A 205 -1.86 -11.70 -24.07
C HIS A 205 -2.85 -11.26 -22.99
N PHE A 206 -2.42 -10.41 -22.03
CA PHE A 206 -3.21 -10.11 -20.83
C PHE A 206 -3.71 -8.67 -20.73
N PHE A 207 -3.28 -7.76 -21.61
CA PHE A 207 -3.69 -6.36 -21.57
C PHE A 207 -4.20 -5.88 -22.92
N GLU A 208 -5.19 -4.99 -22.87
CA GLU A 208 -5.66 -4.21 -24.01
C GLU A 208 -5.32 -2.74 -23.78
N ARG A 209 -4.93 -2.04 -24.85
CA ARG A 209 -4.64 -0.61 -24.78
C ARG A 209 -5.96 0.17 -24.88
N LEU A 210 -6.24 0.96 -23.86
CA LEU A 210 -7.34 1.93 -23.84
C LEU A 210 -7.03 3.19 -24.67
#